data_AF-A0A552WLQ8-F1
#
_entry.id   AF-A0A552WLQ8-F1
#
_cell.length_a   1.000
_cell.length_b   1.000
_cell.length_c   1.000
_cell.angle_alpha   90.00
_cell.angle_beta   90.00
_cell.angle_gamma   90.00
#
_symmetry.space_group_name_H-M   'P 1'
#
loop_
_entity.id
_entity.type
_entity.pdbx_description
1 polymer ?
#
loop_
_entity_poly.entity_id
_entity_poly.type
_entity_poly.pdbx_seq_one_letter_code
_entity_poly.pdbx_strand_id
1 'polypeptide(L)'
;MRHAGQVVGAYLAFYSEREIDGRTERFCNLAAWCVLEGHRSQGLRLLRAVLRQKDLHLTDLSPSGSVVPLNARLGFTTLDTTTALVPNLPWPVWSRARVLSDRREIEAVLTGRELAIYRDHARTAAAHHLVLVTGERSCYVIVRRDRRKRLPLFASVLHVSDPALFARHGRVVLRHLLLRHGVPFTLAERRVVPRVPSPSVTVAGRPKMFRSPSLRPDQIDYLYSELTCVAW
;
A
#
# COMPACT_ATOMS: atom_id res chain seq x y z
N MET A 1 8.88 -5.85 -24.95
CA MET A 1 9.91 -5.58 -25.99
C MET A 1 10.39 -6.92 -26.53
N ARG A 2 10.43 -7.07 -27.84
CA ARG A 2 10.88 -8.31 -28.49
C ARG A 2 12.06 -8.05 -29.42
N HIS A 3 12.98 -9.01 -29.50
CA HIS A 3 14.08 -9.05 -30.46
C HIS A 3 14.26 -10.50 -30.92
N ALA A 4 14.34 -10.73 -32.24
CA ALA A 4 14.40 -12.07 -32.84
C ALA A 4 13.33 -13.05 -32.28
N GLY A 5 12.09 -12.58 -32.12
CA GLY A 5 10.98 -13.38 -31.60
C GLY A 5 10.95 -13.55 -30.07
N GLN A 6 12.05 -13.27 -29.35
CA GLN A 6 12.15 -13.45 -27.90
C GLN A 6 11.77 -12.19 -27.12
N VAL A 7 11.21 -12.35 -25.92
CA VAL A 7 10.94 -11.22 -25.00
C VAL A 7 12.24 -10.83 -24.31
N VAL A 8 12.76 -9.65 -24.66
CA VAL A 8 14.03 -9.12 -24.14
C VAL A 8 13.85 -8.01 -23.10
N GLY A 9 12.59 -7.64 -22.83
CA GLY A 9 12.26 -6.72 -21.75
C GLY A 9 10.76 -6.50 -21.59
N ALA A 10 10.34 -6.26 -20.35
CA ALA A 10 8.97 -6.04 -19.93
C ALA A 10 8.89 -4.90 -18.92
N TYR A 11 7.76 -4.21 -18.93
CA TYR A 11 7.38 -3.23 -17.91
C TYR A 11 5.98 -3.62 -17.46
N LEU A 12 5.86 -4.06 -16.21
CA LEU A 12 4.60 -4.44 -15.59
C LEU A 12 3.98 -3.22 -14.91
N ALA A 13 2.66 -3.13 -14.99
CA ALA A 13 1.89 -2.10 -14.32
C ALA A 13 0.54 -2.66 -13.87
N PHE A 14 0.00 -2.09 -12.79
CA PHE A 14 -1.34 -2.39 -12.28
C PHE A 14 -2.28 -1.26 -12.67
N TYR A 15 -3.39 -1.62 -13.28
CA TYR A 15 -4.42 -0.67 -13.71
C TYR A 15 -5.64 -0.81 -12.81
N SER A 16 -6.23 0.32 -12.43
CA SER A 16 -7.47 0.33 -11.64
C SER A 16 -8.30 1.57 -11.91
N GLU A 17 -9.59 1.45 -11.64
CA GLU A 17 -10.53 2.56 -11.62
C GLU A 17 -11.06 2.69 -10.20
N ARG A 18 -10.99 3.90 -9.64
CA ARG A 18 -11.23 4.14 -8.22
C ARG A 18 -12.08 5.37 -8.06
N GLU A 19 -13.14 5.27 -7.26
CA GLU A 19 -13.88 6.45 -6.84
C GLU A 19 -13.05 7.26 -5.83
N ILE A 20 -12.82 8.54 -6.10
CA ILE A 20 -12.13 9.50 -5.21
C ILE A 20 -12.95 10.78 -5.22
N ASP A 21 -13.38 11.24 -4.04
CA ASP A 21 -14.26 12.40 -3.87
C ASP A 21 -15.48 12.36 -4.83
N GLY A 22 -16.11 11.19 -4.97
CA GLY A 22 -17.29 10.96 -5.82
C GLY A 22 -17.02 10.88 -7.33
N ARG A 23 -15.75 10.92 -7.77
CA ARG A 23 -15.37 10.81 -9.19
C ARG A 23 -14.61 9.53 -9.46
N THR A 24 -14.87 8.89 -10.60
CA THR A 24 -14.08 7.74 -11.04
C THR A 24 -12.77 8.24 -11.63
N GLU A 25 -11.67 7.86 -11.00
CA GLU A 25 -10.30 8.21 -11.37
C GLU A 25 -9.55 6.96 -11.81
N ARG A 26 -8.80 7.03 -12.91
CA ARG A 26 -8.09 5.89 -13.50
C ARG A 26 -6.62 5.95 -13.11
N PHE A 27 -6.08 4.83 -12.62
CA PHE A 27 -4.71 4.72 -12.13
C PHE A 27 -3.90 3.73 -12.96
N CYS A 28 -2.60 4.01 -13.08
CA CYS A 28 -1.58 3.08 -13.53
C CYS A 28 -0.41 3.11 -12.56
N ASN A 29 -0.33 2.07 -11.73
CA ASN A 29 0.78 1.88 -10.81
C ASN A 29 1.92 1.12 -11.49
N LEU A 30 3.06 1.79 -11.64
CA LEU A 30 4.31 1.25 -12.17
C LEU A 30 4.87 0.19 -11.21
N ALA A 31 5.26 -0.95 -11.76
CA ALA A 31 5.82 -2.05 -10.99
C ALA A 31 7.13 -2.55 -11.63
N ALA A 32 7.27 -3.87 -11.82
CA ALA A 32 8.53 -4.45 -12.28
C ALA A 32 8.93 -3.96 -13.69
N TRP A 33 10.12 -3.37 -13.78
CA TRP A 33 10.75 -2.99 -15.04
C TRP A 33 12.03 -3.81 -15.24
N CYS A 34 12.00 -4.74 -16.19
CA CYS A 34 13.08 -5.68 -16.44
C CYS A 34 13.46 -5.66 -17.92
N VAL A 35 14.74 -5.46 -18.22
CA VAL A 35 15.29 -5.45 -19.58
C VAL A 35 16.62 -6.17 -19.57
N LEU A 36 16.82 -7.10 -20.51
CA LEU A 36 18.10 -7.81 -20.66
C LEU A 36 19.24 -6.82 -20.91
N GLU A 37 20.43 -7.14 -20.39
CA GLU A 37 21.56 -6.22 -20.33
C GLU A 37 21.91 -5.56 -21.68
N GLY A 38 22.04 -6.37 -22.74
CA GLY A 38 22.33 -5.88 -24.10
C GLY A 38 21.25 -4.98 -24.72
N HIS A 39 20.08 -4.85 -24.08
CA HIS A 39 18.95 -4.07 -24.57
C HIS A 39 18.54 -2.91 -23.63
N ARG A 40 19.29 -2.66 -22.54
CA ARG A 40 18.94 -1.64 -21.52
C ARG A 40 18.81 -0.23 -22.10
N SER A 41 19.61 0.13 -23.11
CA SER A 41 19.50 1.42 -23.82
C SER A 41 18.12 1.64 -24.45
N GLN A 42 17.45 0.56 -24.85
CA GLN A 42 16.11 0.58 -25.42
C GLN A 42 15.01 0.49 -24.35
N GLY A 43 15.36 0.22 -23.08
CA GLY A 43 14.42 0.06 -21.99
C GLY A 43 13.53 1.29 -21.75
N LEU A 44 14.06 2.49 -22.00
CA LEU A 44 13.31 3.74 -21.91
C LEU A 44 12.10 3.79 -22.87
N ARG A 45 12.10 3.00 -23.94
CA ARG A 45 10.94 2.89 -24.84
C ARG A 45 9.73 2.28 -24.14
N LEU A 46 9.95 1.34 -23.21
CA LEU A 46 8.87 0.74 -22.42
C LEU A 46 8.26 1.76 -21.46
N LEU A 47 9.12 2.48 -20.71
CA LEU A 47 8.66 3.55 -19.83
C LEU A 47 7.89 4.62 -20.61
N ARG A 48 8.42 5.09 -21.75
CA ARG A 48 7.72 6.05 -22.62
C ARG A 48 6.37 5.53 -23.12
N ALA A 49 6.23 4.23 -23.39
CA ALA A 49 4.97 3.64 -23.80
C ALA A 49 3.92 3.71 -22.67
N VAL A 50 4.32 3.51 -21.42
CA VAL A 50 3.43 3.68 -20.26
C VAL A 50 3.07 5.16 -20.07
N LEU A 51 4.06 6.06 -20.08
CA LEU A 51 3.85 7.49 -19.86
C LEU A 51 3.04 8.22 -20.95
N ARG A 52 2.90 7.62 -22.14
CA ARG A 52 2.10 8.18 -23.24
C ARG A 52 0.61 7.90 -23.11
N GLN A 53 0.22 6.99 -22.23
CA GLN A 53 -1.19 6.71 -21.97
C GLN A 53 -1.79 7.93 -21.28
N LYS A 54 -2.81 8.51 -21.92
CA LYS A 54 -3.52 9.70 -21.42
C LYS A 54 -4.55 9.29 -20.38
N ASP A 55 -5.01 10.27 -19.61
CA ASP A 55 -6.13 10.13 -18.67
C ASP A 55 -5.87 9.10 -17.56
N LEU A 56 -4.62 9.03 -17.09
CA LEU A 56 -4.19 8.16 -15.98
C LEU A 56 -3.41 8.95 -14.93
N HIS A 57 -3.66 8.60 -13.68
CA HIS A 57 -2.81 8.94 -12.54
C HIS A 57 -1.74 7.87 -12.39
N LEU A 58 -0.48 8.27 -12.46
CA LEU A 58 0.65 7.34 -12.37
C LEU A 58 1.18 7.29 -10.95
N THR A 59 1.45 6.10 -10.45
CA THR A 59 2.14 5.91 -9.17
C THR A 59 3.35 5.01 -9.37
N ASP A 60 4.42 5.28 -8.61
CA ASP A 60 5.56 4.39 -8.47
C ASP A 60 5.82 4.30 -6.96
N LEU A 61 5.34 3.21 -6.35
CA LEU A 61 5.28 3.06 -4.89
C LEU A 61 6.48 2.29 -4.33
N SER A 62 7.39 1.84 -5.19
CA SER A 62 8.63 1.18 -4.81
C SER A 62 9.81 1.44 -5.77
N PRO A 63 10.05 2.70 -6.20
CA PRO A 63 11.13 3.00 -7.14
C PRO A 63 12.48 2.63 -6.53
N SER A 64 13.34 2.03 -7.36
CA SER A 64 14.74 1.84 -6.98
C SER A 64 15.45 3.19 -6.88
N GLY A 65 16.56 3.24 -6.13
CA GLY A 65 17.30 4.49 -5.95
C GLY A 65 17.76 5.14 -7.26
N SER A 66 18.06 4.35 -8.29
CA SER A 66 18.41 4.86 -9.63
C SER A 66 17.22 5.37 -10.44
N VAL A 67 15.99 4.95 -10.10
CA VAL A 67 14.76 5.35 -10.79
C VAL A 67 14.20 6.65 -10.21
N VAL A 68 14.45 6.98 -8.94
CA VAL A 68 13.95 8.22 -8.31
C VAL A 68 14.34 9.49 -9.08
N PRO A 69 15.62 9.72 -9.46
CA PRO A 69 16.00 10.91 -10.23
C PRO A 69 15.39 10.94 -11.63
N LEU A 70 15.20 9.77 -12.24
CA LEU A 70 14.55 9.63 -13.55
C LEU A 70 13.08 10.03 -13.45
N ASN A 71 12.35 9.50 -12.46
CA ASN A 71 10.95 9.83 -12.21
C ASN A 71 10.75 11.33 -11.95
N ALA A 72 11.62 11.95 -11.16
CA ALA A 72 11.58 13.40 -10.91
C ALA A 72 11.68 14.21 -12.22
N ARG A 73 12.62 13.85 -13.11
CA ARG A 73 12.75 14.47 -14.45
C ARG A 73 11.55 14.24 -15.35
N LEU A 74 10.77 13.21 -15.09
CA LEU A 74 9.56 12.84 -15.84
C LEU A 74 8.27 13.42 -15.23
N GLY A 75 8.40 14.35 -14.28
CA GLY A 75 7.29 15.08 -13.66
C GLY A 75 6.58 14.31 -12.55
N PHE A 76 7.21 13.30 -11.96
CA PHE A 76 6.69 12.68 -10.74
C PHE A 76 7.08 13.52 -9.52
N THR A 77 6.13 13.66 -8.61
CA THR A 77 6.28 14.30 -7.31
C THR A 77 6.50 13.24 -6.23
N THR A 78 7.40 13.52 -5.28
CA THR A 78 7.64 12.65 -4.13
C THR A 78 6.50 12.77 -3.12
N LEU A 79 6.04 11.64 -2.59
CA LEU A 79 5.11 11.60 -1.48
C LEU A 79 5.86 11.75 -0.15
N ASP A 80 5.22 12.40 0.83
CA ASP A 80 5.70 12.34 2.21
C ASP A 80 5.51 10.92 2.73
N THR A 81 6.63 10.25 3.00
CA THR A 81 6.67 8.86 3.47
C THR A 81 7.11 8.76 4.93
N THR A 82 6.98 9.85 5.68
CA THR A 82 7.22 9.87 7.12
C THR A 82 6.43 8.76 7.78
N THR A 83 7.14 7.83 8.39
CA THR A 83 6.57 6.58 8.90
C THR A 83 6.79 6.51 10.41
N ALA A 84 5.74 6.18 11.15
CA ALA A 84 5.88 5.78 12.53
C ALA A 84 6.21 4.29 12.60
N LEU A 85 7.30 3.96 13.29
CA LEU A 85 7.63 2.60 13.71
C LEU A 85 7.04 2.39 15.11
N VAL A 86 6.08 1.48 15.19
CA VAL A 86 5.32 1.18 16.41
C VAL A 86 5.66 -0.24 16.88
N PRO A 87 6.15 -0.45 18.11
CA PRO A 87 6.26 -1.79 18.67
C PRO A 87 4.87 -2.36 18.93
N ASN A 88 4.64 -3.58 18.46
CA ASN A 88 3.45 -4.35 18.77
C ASN A 88 3.68 -5.04 20.12
N LEU A 89 2.92 -4.64 21.13
CA LEU A 89 3.13 -5.09 22.51
C LEU A 89 1.98 -6.00 22.95
N PRO A 90 2.26 -7.05 23.77
CA PRO A 90 1.25 -8.00 24.22
C PRO A 90 0.37 -7.45 25.35
N TRP A 91 0.49 -6.15 25.68
CA TRP A 91 -0.15 -5.50 26.82
C TRP A 91 -1.66 -5.80 26.91
N PRO A 92 -2.22 -5.91 28.12
CA PRO A 92 -3.65 -6.02 28.31
C PRO A 92 -4.34 -4.80 27.67
N VAL A 93 -5.16 -5.04 26.65
CA VAL A 93 -5.93 -3.97 26.00
C VAL A 93 -7.33 -4.00 26.58
N TRP A 94 -7.59 -3.11 27.53
CA TRP A 94 -8.92 -2.91 28.12
C TRP A 94 -9.77 -2.13 27.12
N SER A 95 -10.35 -2.84 26.16
CA SER A 95 -11.16 -2.26 25.11
C SER A 95 -12.34 -3.15 24.78
N ARG A 96 -13.49 -2.52 24.49
CA ARG A 96 -14.64 -3.22 23.89
C ARG A 96 -14.42 -3.53 22.40
N ALA A 97 -13.31 -3.08 21.83
CA ALA A 97 -12.99 -3.31 20.43
C ALA A 97 -12.40 -4.71 20.23
N ARG A 98 -12.74 -5.35 19.10
CA ARG A 98 -12.20 -6.65 18.67
C ARG A 98 -11.70 -6.58 17.23
N VAL A 99 -10.77 -7.48 16.87
CA VAL A 99 -10.32 -7.64 15.48
C VAL A 99 -10.95 -8.88 14.89
N LEU A 100 -11.57 -8.71 13.73
CA LEU A 100 -12.03 -9.79 12.86
C LEU A 100 -10.97 -10.01 11.78
N SER A 101 -10.63 -11.27 11.55
CA SER A 101 -9.69 -11.70 10.50
C SER A 101 -10.22 -12.86 9.68
N ASP A 102 -11.32 -13.49 10.12
CA ASP A 102 -11.99 -14.53 9.37
C ASP A 102 -12.79 -13.94 8.21
N ARG A 103 -12.74 -14.61 7.06
CA ARG A 103 -13.40 -14.14 5.85
C ARG A 103 -14.91 -13.97 6.01
N ARG A 104 -15.60 -14.92 6.65
CA ARG A 104 -17.06 -14.85 6.81
C ARG A 104 -17.45 -13.71 7.74
N GLU A 105 -16.69 -13.51 8.81
CA GLU A 105 -16.91 -12.39 9.73
C GLU A 105 -16.68 -11.03 9.05
N ILE A 106 -15.62 -10.91 8.24
CA ILE A 106 -15.32 -9.68 7.48
C ILE A 106 -16.43 -9.38 6.47
N GLU A 107 -16.83 -10.37 5.66
CA GLU A 107 -17.90 -10.20 4.66
C GLU A 107 -19.27 -9.87 5.28
N ALA A 108 -19.51 -10.28 6.54
CA ALA A 108 -20.74 -9.96 7.27
C ALA A 108 -20.77 -8.54 7.86
N VAL A 109 -19.61 -7.94 8.12
CA VAL A 109 -19.50 -6.61 8.76
C VAL A 109 -19.26 -5.50 7.74
N LEU A 110 -18.44 -5.73 6.72
CA LEU A 110 -18.13 -4.72 5.73
C LEU A 110 -19.32 -4.48 4.79
N THR A 111 -19.56 -3.22 4.47
CA THR A 111 -20.62 -2.80 3.54
C THR A 111 -20.09 -1.76 2.54
N GLY A 112 -20.88 -1.48 1.50
CA GLY A 112 -20.60 -0.44 0.52
C GLY A 112 -19.19 -0.53 -0.07
N ARG A 113 -18.47 0.61 -0.04
CA ARG A 113 -17.14 0.75 -0.63
C ARG A 113 -16.08 -0.11 0.06
N GLU A 114 -16.15 -0.29 1.37
CA GLU A 114 -15.16 -1.11 2.10
C GLU A 114 -15.26 -2.59 1.70
N LEU A 115 -16.49 -3.09 1.51
CA LEU A 115 -16.73 -4.45 1.03
C LEU A 115 -16.25 -4.65 -0.41
N ALA A 116 -16.42 -3.64 -1.27
CA ALA A 116 -15.89 -3.67 -2.64
C ALA A 116 -14.35 -3.76 -2.62
N ILE A 117 -13.68 -2.87 -1.87
CA ILE A 117 -12.22 -2.91 -1.72
C ILE A 117 -11.76 -4.26 -1.17
N TYR A 118 -12.46 -4.80 -0.17
CA TYR A 118 -12.17 -6.13 0.36
C TYR A 118 -12.25 -7.20 -0.72
N ARG A 119 -13.35 -7.28 -1.48
CA ARG A 119 -13.54 -8.29 -2.52
C ARG A 119 -12.47 -8.21 -3.61
N ASP A 120 -12.13 -7.00 -4.03
CA ASP A 120 -11.10 -6.76 -5.06
C ASP A 120 -9.72 -7.23 -4.60
N HIS A 121 -9.45 -7.16 -3.30
CA HIS A 121 -8.14 -7.50 -2.72
C HIS A 121 -8.09 -8.86 -2.01
N ALA A 122 -9.23 -9.54 -1.81
CA ALA A 122 -9.35 -10.73 -0.97
C ALA A 122 -8.44 -11.90 -1.39
N ARG A 123 -7.99 -11.92 -2.66
CA ARG A 123 -7.10 -12.94 -3.23
C ARG A 123 -5.69 -12.42 -3.53
N THR A 124 -5.38 -11.18 -3.18
CA THR A 124 -4.05 -10.61 -3.39
C THR A 124 -3.07 -11.18 -2.38
N ALA A 125 -1.87 -11.58 -2.83
CA ALA A 125 -1.01 -12.44 -2.02
C ALA A 125 -0.34 -11.76 -0.82
N ALA A 126 -0.27 -10.42 -0.80
CA ALA A 126 0.38 -9.66 0.27
C ALA A 126 -0.61 -8.96 1.20
N ALA A 127 -1.89 -8.86 0.84
CA ALA A 127 -2.89 -8.20 1.64
C ALA A 127 -3.41 -9.13 2.75
N HIS A 128 -3.19 -8.73 4.00
CA HIS A 128 -3.86 -9.29 5.16
C HIS A 128 -4.99 -8.35 5.59
N HIS A 129 -6.20 -8.89 5.66
CA HIS A 129 -7.42 -8.15 5.91
C HIS A 129 -7.81 -8.26 7.38
N LEU A 130 -7.98 -7.12 8.04
CA LEU A 130 -8.42 -7.03 9.43
C LEU A 130 -9.55 -6.02 9.52
N VAL A 131 -10.56 -6.30 10.34
CA VAL A 131 -11.63 -5.35 10.66
C VAL A 131 -11.66 -5.11 12.15
N LEU A 132 -11.41 -3.87 12.56
CA LEU A 132 -11.53 -3.43 13.94
C LEU A 132 -12.97 -3.02 14.20
N VAL A 133 -13.66 -3.71 15.09
CA VAL A 133 -15.08 -3.46 15.41
C VAL A 133 -15.21 -2.96 16.84
N THR A 134 -16.00 -1.91 17.06
CA THR A 134 -16.39 -1.41 18.38
C THR A 134 -17.83 -0.90 18.36
N GLY A 135 -18.73 -1.62 19.03
CA GLY A 135 -20.17 -1.39 18.91
C GLY A 135 -20.60 -1.53 17.44
N GLU A 136 -21.28 -0.52 16.93
CA GLU A 136 -21.77 -0.46 15.53
C GLU A 136 -20.74 0.11 14.54
N ARG A 137 -19.60 0.60 15.04
CA ARG A 137 -18.55 1.15 14.18
C ARG A 137 -17.54 0.08 13.81
N SER A 138 -17.08 0.12 12.57
CA SER A 138 -15.99 -0.72 12.10
C SER A 138 -14.93 0.12 11.39
N CYS A 139 -13.70 -0.39 11.36
CA CYS A 139 -12.58 0.18 10.64
C CYS A 139 -11.89 -0.96 9.90
N TYR A 140 -11.96 -0.92 8.58
CA TYR A 140 -11.28 -1.86 7.71
C TYR A 140 -9.82 -1.49 7.57
N VAL A 141 -8.94 -2.46 7.79
CA VAL A 141 -7.49 -2.30 7.74
C VAL A 141 -6.90 -3.35 6.81
N ILE A 142 -6.08 -2.92 5.86
CA ILE A 142 -5.21 -3.82 5.09
C ILE A 142 -3.79 -3.62 5.59
N VAL A 143 -3.13 -4.71 5.94
CA VAL A 143 -1.71 -4.73 6.28
C VAL A 143 -0.99 -5.70 5.36
N ARG A 144 0.31 -5.52 5.20
CA ARG A 144 1.19 -6.52 4.58
C ARG A 144 2.38 -6.79 5.46
N ARG A 145 2.96 -7.99 5.37
CA ARG A 145 4.31 -8.22 5.92
C ARG A 145 5.35 -7.44 5.10
N ASP A 146 6.39 -6.99 5.78
CA ASP A 146 7.46 -6.20 5.18
C ASP A 146 8.82 -6.63 5.74
N ARG A 147 9.86 -6.43 4.93
CA ARG A 147 11.25 -6.66 5.31
C ARG A 147 12.02 -5.35 5.26
N ARG A 148 12.63 -4.94 6.37
CA ARG A 148 13.62 -3.86 6.37
C ARG A 148 15.00 -4.42 6.65
N LYS A 149 15.99 -4.07 5.81
CA LYS A 149 17.37 -4.58 5.91
C LYS A 149 17.42 -6.12 6.00
N ARG A 150 16.56 -6.81 5.23
CA ARG A 150 16.36 -8.28 5.22
C ARG A 150 15.73 -8.90 6.48
N LEU A 151 15.35 -8.11 7.48
CA LEU A 151 14.70 -8.61 8.70
C LEU A 151 13.17 -8.72 8.52
N PRO A 152 12.55 -9.91 8.71
CA PRO A 152 11.12 -10.14 8.53
C PRO A 152 10.30 -9.82 9.79
N LEU A 153 10.51 -8.64 10.37
CA LEU A 153 9.96 -8.26 11.67
C LEU A 153 8.84 -7.21 11.58
N PHE A 154 8.46 -6.81 10.36
CA PHE A 154 7.63 -5.63 10.15
C PHE A 154 6.33 -5.98 9.43
N ALA A 155 5.27 -5.24 9.73
CA ALA A 155 4.11 -5.12 8.86
C ALA A 155 3.89 -3.65 8.50
N SER A 156 3.54 -3.38 7.26
CA SER A 156 3.19 -2.04 6.79
C SER A 156 1.67 -1.93 6.69
N VAL A 157 1.10 -0.87 7.26
CA VAL A 157 -0.33 -0.56 7.12
C VAL A 157 -0.55 0.02 5.73
N LEU A 158 -1.39 -0.63 4.93
CA LEU A 158 -1.67 -0.24 3.57
C LEU A 158 -2.92 0.63 3.41
N HIS A 159 -3.93 0.37 4.24
CA HIS A 159 -5.21 1.05 4.19
C HIS A 159 -5.85 1.06 5.58
N VAL A 160 -6.52 2.16 5.91
CA VAL A 160 -7.35 2.33 7.11
C VAL A 160 -8.58 3.13 6.70
N SER A 161 -9.77 2.56 6.85
CA SER A 161 -11.01 3.21 6.42
C SER A 161 -11.52 4.26 7.41
N ASP A 162 -11.28 4.07 8.71
CA ASP A 162 -11.61 5.03 9.78
C ASP A 162 -10.37 5.33 10.65
N PRO A 163 -9.56 6.34 10.27
CA PRO A 163 -8.35 6.70 10.99
C PRO A 163 -8.57 7.14 12.44
N ALA A 164 -9.74 7.70 12.76
CA ALA A 164 -10.07 8.12 14.12
C ALA A 164 -10.31 6.91 15.02
N LEU A 165 -11.04 5.90 14.52
CA LEU A 165 -11.24 4.65 15.23
C LEU A 165 -9.93 3.90 15.44
N PHE A 166 -9.09 3.85 14.40
CA PHE A 166 -7.77 3.23 14.47
C PHE A 166 -6.85 3.95 15.46
N ALA A 167 -6.85 5.28 15.50
CA ALA A 167 -6.05 6.02 16.48
C ALA A 167 -6.43 5.70 17.94
N ARG A 168 -7.73 5.49 18.20
CA ARG A 168 -8.26 5.21 19.54
C ARG A 168 -8.09 3.75 19.96
N HIS A 169 -8.34 2.81 19.05
CA HIS A 169 -8.44 1.37 19.36
C HIS A 169 -7.37 0.52 18.66
N GLY A 170 -6.45 1.13 17.90
CA GLY A 170 -5.46 0.45 17.08
C GLY A 170 -4.49 -0.44 17.85
N ARG A 171 -4.31 -0.23 19.16
CA ARG A 171 -3.55 -1.16 20.02
C ARG A 171 -4.09 -2.59 19.96
N VAL A 172 -5.40 -2.77 19.76
CA VAL A 172 -6.03 -4.09 19.58
C VAL A 172 -5.55 -4.74 18.28
N VAL A 173 -5.43 -3.97 17.20
CA VAL A 173 -4.85 -4.41 15.92
C VAL A 173 -3.38 -4.76 16.07
N LEU A 174 -2.57 -3.87 16.67
CA LEU A 174 -1.14 -4.10 16.87
C LEU A 174 -0.88 -5.37 17.70
N ARG A 175 -1.64 -5.58 18.78
CA ARG A 175 -1.56 -6.82 19.58
C ARG A 175 -1.97 -8.04 18.76
N HIS A 176 -3.00 -7.95 17.92
CA HIS A 176 -3.40 -9.03 17.03
C HIS A 176 -2.26 -9.37 16.04
N LEU A 177 -1.58 -8.37 15.47
CA LEU A 177 -0.43 -8.58 14.57
C LEU A 177 0.73 -9.30 15.27
N LEU A 178 1.01 -8.95 16.53
CA LEU A 178 2.01 -9.67 17.33
C LEU A 178 1.61 -11.13 17.55
N LEU A 179 0.42 -11.37 18.10
CA LEU A 179 0.04 -12.68 18.61
C LEU A 179 -0.39 -13.67 17.52
N ARG A 180 -0.99 -13.18 16.44
CA ARG A 180 -1.52 -14.03 15.35
C ARG A 180 -0.61 -14.08 14.13
N HIS A 181 0.16 -13.02 13.90
CA HIS A 181 1.04 -12.94 12.72
C HIS A 181 2.53 -12.93 13.08
N GLY A 182 2.91 -12.95 14.35
CA GLY A 182 4.32 -12.96 14.77
C GLY A 182 5.07 -11.69 14.37
N VAL A 183 4.35 -10.57 14.21
CA VAL A 183 4.94 -9.30 13.75
C VAL A 183 5.19 -8.40 14.96
N PRO A 184 6.46 -8.19 15.38
CA PRO A 184 6.76 -7.35 16.54
C PRO A 184 6.72 -5.85 16.24
N PHE A 185 6.77 -5.42 14.98
CA PHE A 185 6.75 -3.99 14.64
C PHE A 185 5.80 -3.65 13.51
N THR A 186 5.08 -2.54 13.64
CA THR A 186 4.22 -1.99 12.59
C THR A 186 4.81 -0.69 12.05
N LEU A 187 4.82 -0.56 10.73
CA LEU A 187 5.17 0.63 9.98
C LEU A 187 3.87 1.30 9.53
N ALA A 188 3.61 2.49 10.06
CA ALA A 188 2.42 3.27 9.77
C ALA A 188 2.84 4.60 9.13
N GLU A 189 2.73 4.71 7.81
CA GLU A 189 2.96 5.98 7.11
C GLU A 189 1.87 6.98 7.52
N ARG A 190 2.27 8.21 7.88
CA ARG A 190 1.35 9.21 8.45
C ARG A 190 0.19 9.58 7.53
N ARG A 191 0.38 9.42 6.21
CA ARG A 191 -0.67 9.67 5.22
C ARG A 191 -1.78 8.62 5.25
N VAL A 192 -1.46 7.37 5.61
CA VAL A 192 -2.43 6.28 5.79
C VAL A 192 -2.97 6.29 7.22
N VAL A 193 -2.11 6.55 8.19
CA VAL A 193 -2.44 6.56 9.62
C VAL A 193 -1.93 7.85 10.25
N PRO A 194 -2.72 8.95 10.22
CA PRO A 194 -2.31 10.25 10.73
C PRO A 194 -1.90 10.24 12.21
N ARG A 195 -2.54 9.38 13.00
CA ARG A 195 -2.28 9.22 14.42
C ARG A 195 -2.13 7.75 14.79
N VAL A 196 -0.97 7.40 15.34
CA VAL A 196 -0.65 6.05 15.79
C VAL A 196 -0.70 5.94 17.31
N PRO A 197 -0.94 4.74 17.87
CA PRO A 197 -0.80 4.53 19.30
C PRO A 197 0.65 4.64 19.78
N SER A 198 0.86 5.28 20.93
CA SER A 198 2.16 5.31 21.62
C SER A 198 2.48 3.98 22.30
N PRO A 199 3.78 3.63 22.49
CA PRO A 199 4.96 4.38 22.04
C PRO A 199 5.22 4.21 20.54
N SER A 200 5.88 5.18 19.90
CA SER A 200 6.29 5.08 18.49
C SER A 200 7.50 5.97 18.24
N VAL A 201 8.34 5.60 17.28
CA VAL A 201 9.46 6.44 16.81
C VAL A 201 9.30 6.76 15.33
N THR A 202 9.67 7.98 14.94
CA THR A 202 9.64 8.38 13.52
C THR A 202 10.84 7.79 12.80
N VAL A 203 10.60 7.16 11.66
CA VAL A 203 11.62 6.60 10.77
C VAL A 203 11.38 7.07 9.34
N ALA A 204 12.46 7.11 8.55
CA ALA A 204 12.34 7.33 7.12
C ALA A 204 11.53 6.20 6.46
N GLY A 205 10.63 6.58 5.55
CA GLY A 205 9.95 5.68 4.64
C GLY A 205 10.80 5.31 3.44
N ARG A 206 10.31 4.36 2.64
CA ARG A 206 10.85 4.13 1.30
C ARG A 206 10.29 5.19 0.36
N PRO A 207 11.07 5.71 -0.60
CA PRO A 207 10.57 6.66 -1.60
C PRO A 207 9.31 6.14 -2.28
N LYS A 208 8.34 7.02 -2.46
CA LYS A 208 7.13 6.79 -3.26
C LYS A 208 6.85 8.04 -4.06
N MET A 209 6.43 7.87 -5.29
CA MET A 209 6.24 8.98 -6.20
C MET A 209 4.93 8.82 -6.95
N PHE A 210 4.35 9.93 -7.36
CA PHE A 210 3.15 9.94 -8.17
C PHE A 210 3.21 11.07 -9.20
N ARG A 211 2.50 10.91 -10.30
CA ARG A 211 2.29 11.94 -11.32
C ARG A 211 0.82 11.97 -11.64
N SER A 212 0.17 13.08 -11.29
CA SER A 212 -1.26 13.29 -11.51
C SER A 212 -1.49 14.73 -11.96
N PRO A 213 -2.43 14.97 -12.90
CA PRO A 213 -2.83 16.32 -13.27
C PRO A 213 -3.76 16.99 -12.24
N SER A 214 -4.43 16.22 -11.37
CA SER A 214 -5.54 16.74 -10.54
C SER A 214 -5.55 16.25 -9.09
N LEU A 215 -4.94 15.10 -8.79
CA LEU A 215 -4.99 14.51 -7.46
C LEU A 215 -3.89 15.07 -6.55
N ARG A 216 -4.26 15.24 -5.28
CA ARG A 216 -3.36 15.65 -4.21
C ARG A 216 -2.65 14.44 -3.59
N PRO A 217 -1.52 14.64 -2.89
CA PRO A 217 -0.81 13.56 -2.21
C PRO A 217 -1.70 12.72 -1.27
N ASP A 218 -2.63 13.34 -0.55
CA ASP A 218 -3.55 12.67 0.39
C ASP A 218 -4.55 11.72 -0.29
N GLN A 219 -4.79 11.86 -1.59
CA GLN A 219 -5.70 11.01 -2.37
C GLN A 219 -5.02 9.78 -3.00
N ILE A 220 -3.70 9.70 -2.91
CA ILE A 220 -2.92 8.56 -3.40
C ILE A 220 -2.81 7.52 -2.27
N ASP A 221 -3.38 6.34 -2.42
CA ASP A 221 -3.18 5.24 -1.46
C ASP A 221 -2.34 4.12 -2.07
N TYR A 222 -2.29 2.97 -1.41
CA TYR A 222 -1.53 1.80 -1.87
C TYR A 222 -2.41 0.69 -2.41
N LEU A 223 -3.72 0.90 -2.48
CA LEU A 223 -4.64 -0.11 -3.01
C LEU A 223 -4.40 -0.28 -4.51
N TYR A 224 -4.75 -1.46 -5.04
CA TYR A 224 -4.64 -1.79 -6.46
C TYR A 224 -3.23 -1.60 -7.02
N SER A 225 -2.21 -1.88 -6.19
CA SER A 225 -0.80 -1.74 -6.53
C SER A 225 -0.03 -3.04 -6.29
N GLU A 226 1.23 -3.06 -6.72
CA GLU A 226 2.16 -4.14 -6.43
C GLU A 226 2.34 -4.37 -4.92
N LEU A 227 2.10 -3.34 -4.10
CA LEU A 227 2.21 -3.44 -2.65
C LEU A 227 1.19 -4.39 -2.02
N THR A 228 0.04 -4.60 -2.68
CA THR A 228 -0.99 -5.56 -2.25
C THR A 228 -0.78 -6.96 -2.84
N CYS A 229 -0.08 -7.06 -3.97
CA CYS A 229 0.07 -8.30 -4.74
C CYS A 229 1.38 -9.05 -4.47
N VAL A 230 2.47 -8.35 -4.14
CA VAL A 230 3.80 -8.99 -4.01
C VAL A 230 4.18 -9.12 -2.54
N ALA A 231 4.29 -10.37 -2.06
CA ALA A 231 4.78 -10.69 -0.73
C ALA A 231 6.32 -10.74 -0.74
N TRP A 232 6.97 -9.99 0.16
CA TRP A 232 8.43 -9.86 0.25
C TRP A 232 8.99 -10.52 1.50
#